data_AF-A0AAD3NBW2-F1
#
_entry.id   AF-A0AAD3NBW2-F1
#
_cell.length_a   1.000
_cell.length_b   1.000
_cell.length_c   1.000
_cell.angle_alpha   90.00
_cell.angle_beta   90.00
_cell.angle_gamma   90.00
#
_symmetry.space_group_name_H-M   'P 1'
#
loop_
_entity.id
_entity.type
_entity.pdbx_description
1 polymer ?
#
loop_
_entity_poly.entity_id
_entity_poly.type
_entity_poly.pdbx_seq_one_letter_code
_entity_poly.pdbx_strand_id
1 'polypeptide(L)'
;MPPYGATRRTREHVTPEMNKLRQSLRRKKPTYVPEASRPHQWQADEEAVRKGKCNFAVRYLGLVEVEESRGMHVCEEAVKKLKVAHGSRK
;
A
#
# COMPACT_ATOMS: atom_id res chain seq x y z
N MET A 1 34.67 -13.19 -56.57
CA MET A 1 35.85 -13.05 -55.67
C MET A 1 36.21 -11.57 -55.62
N PRO A 2 36.55 -10.95 -54.47
CA PRO A 2 37.37 -11.47 -53.37
C PRO A 2 36.75 -11.08 -51.96
N PRO A 3 37.48 -10.96 -50.82
CA PRO A 3 37.39 -11.90 -49.68
C PRO A 3 37.32 -11.22 -48.27
N TYR A 4 37.49 -12.04 -47.22
CA TYR A 4 38.01 -11.73 -45.86
C TYR A 4 37.03 -11.50 -44.70
N GLY A 5 37.25 -12.25 -43.63
CA GLY A 5 37.32 -11.65 -42.28
C GLY A 5 36.21 -12.01 -41.31
N ALA A 6 36.55 -12.85 -40.34
CA ALA A 6 35.72 -13.29 -39.23
C ALA A 6 35.19 -12.17 -38.31
N THR A 7 33.96 -12.35 -37.81
CA THR A 7 33.65 -12.09 -36.39
C THR A 7 32.53 -13.05 -35.94
N ARG A 8 32.89 -14.19 -35.34
CA ARG A 8 31.93 -14.98 -34.55
C ARG A 8 31.65 -14.21 -33.27
N ARG A 9 30.62 -13.36 -33.26
CA ARG A 9 30.00 -12.91 -32.01
C ARG A 9 28.94 -13.96 -31.66
N THR A 10 29.18 -14.71 -30.59
CA THR A 10 28.26 -15.69 -30.05
C THR A 10 26.90 -15.04 -29.79
N ARG A 11 25.96 -15.23 -30.72
CA ARG A 11 24.55 -14.92 -30.48
C ARG A 11 24.07 -16.02 -29.53
N GLU A 12 24.24 -15.76 -28.24
CA GLU A 12 23.65 -16.59 -27.18
C GLU A 12 22.20 -16.84 -27.56
N HIS A 13 21.87 -18.11 -27.78
CA HIS A 13 20.50 -18.52 -28.05
C HIS A 13 19.71 -18.36 -26.75
N VAL A 14 19.23 -17.15 -26.53
CA VAL A 14 18.19 -16.89 -25.54
C VAL A 14 16.94 -17.55 -26.08
N THR A 15 16.72 -18.81 -25.72
CA THR A 15 15.43 -19.45 -25.96
C THR A 15 14.37 -18.66 -25.19
N PRO A 16 13.16 -18.51 -25.73
CA PRO A 16 12.08 -17.76 -25.07
C PRO A 16 11.74 -18.33 -23.68
N GLU A 17 12.06 -19.60 -23.42
CA GLU A 17 11.97 -20.24 -22.10
C GLU A 17 12.93 -19.64 -21.06
N MET A 18 14.21 -19.44 -21.41
CA MET A 18 15.20 -18.85 -20.48
C MET A 18 14.89 -17.41 -20.12
N ASN A 19 14.17 -16.67 -20.99
CA ASN A 19 13.72 -15.31 -20.70
C ASN A 19 12.57 -15.28 -19.68
N LYS A 20 11.63 -16.24 -19.74
CA LYS A 20 10.55 -16.38 -18.74
C LYS A 20 11.08 -16.70 -17.35
N LEU A 21 12.07 -17.61 -17.26
CA LEU A 21 12.74 -17.94 -16.00
C LEU A 21 13.47 -16.72 -15.43
N ARG A 22 14.23 -15.99 -16.25
CA ARG A 22 14.90 -14.73 -15.88
C ARG A 22 13.93 -13.61 -15.49
N GLN A 23 12.73 -13.57 -16.07
CA GLN A 23 11.69 -12.60 -15.76
C GLN A 23 10.94 -12.95 -14.46
N SER A 24 10.73 -14.25 -14.19
CA SER A 24 10.10 -14.74 -12.96
C SER A 24 10.95 -14.47 -11.71
N LEU A 25 12.28 -14.51 -11.82
CA LEU A 25 13.22 -14.18 -10.74
C LEU A 25 13.42 -12.66 -10.55
N ARG A 26 12.99 -11.84 -11.52
CA ARG A 26 12.88 -10.38 -11.43
C ARG A 26 11.54 -9.90 -10.88
N ARG A 27 10.71 -10.78 -10.31
CA ARG A 27 9.65 -10.36 -9.40
C ARG A 27 10.30 -9.76 -8.17
N LYS A 28 10.51 -8.43 -8.25
CA LYS A 28 10.87 -7.57 -7.12
C LYS A 28 10.07 -8.03 -5.91
N LYS A 29 10.78 -8.24 -4.79
CA LYS A 29 10.21 -8.37 -3.44
C LYS A 29 8.94 -7.52 -3.39
N PRO A 30 7.77 -8.08 -3.02
CA PRO A 30 6.61 -7.25 -2.85
C PRO A 30 7.04 -6.15 -1.88
N THR A 31 7.10 -4.92 -2.37
CA THR A 31 7.05 -3.76 -1.48
C THR A 31 5.85 -4.07 -0.62
N TYR A 32 6.05 -4.25 0.68
CA TYR A 32 5.00 -4.61 1.62
C TYR A 32 3.89 -3.58 1.43
N VAL A 33 2.91 -3.92 0.58
CA VAL A 33 1.75 -3.09 0.35
C VAL A 33 0.84 -3.51 1.49
N PRO A 34 0.56 -2.60 2.45
CA PRO A 34 -0.34 -2.91 3.54
C PRO A 34 -1.61 -3.51 2.94
N GLU A 35 -2.16 -4.52 3.59
CA GLU A 35 -3.37 -5.20 3.11
C GLU A 35 -4.47 -4.18 2.78
N ALA A 36 -4.53 -3.09 3.56
CA ALA A 36 -5.45 -1.95 3.42
C ALA A 36 -5.34 -1.18 2.10
N SER A 37 -4.26 -1.34 1.35
CA SER A 37 -4.08 -0.71 0.03
C SER A 37 -4.53 -1.61 -1.11
N ARG A 38 -5.01 -2.83 -0.83
CA ARG A 38 -5.55 -3.72 -1.85
C ARG A 38 -7.00 -3.31 -2.14
N PRO A 39 -7.37 -3.05 -3.41
CA PRO A 39 -8.71 -2.58 -3.78
C PRO A 39 -9.89 -3.45 -3.32
N HIS A 40 -9.67 -4.71 -2.95
CA HIS A 40 -10.72 -5.61 -2.50
C HIS A 40 -11.11 -5.41 -1.03
N GLN A 41 -10.27 -4.78 -0.20
CA GLN A 41 -10.50 -4.81 1.24
C GLN A 41 -11.64 -3.90 1.69
N TRP A 42 -11.95 -2.83 0.93
CA TRP A 42 -13.08 -1.95 1.25
C TRP A 42 -14.35 -2.26 0.48
N GLN A 43 -14.40 -3.24 -0.44
CA GLN A 43 -15.63 -3.50 -1.21
C GLN A 43 -16.81 -3.89 -0.33
N ALA A 44 -16.59 -4.79 0.64
CA ALA A 44 -17.63 -5.21 1.57
C ALA A 44 -18.08 -4.05 2.48
N ASP A 45 -17.11 -3.25 2.95
CA ASP A 45 -17.38 -2.08 3.77
C ASP A 45 -18.11 -0.98 2.98
N GLU A 46 -17.71 -0.71 1.73
CA GLU A 46 -18.36 0.24 0.83
C GLU A 46 -19.82 -0.15 0.57
N GLU A 47 -20.08 -1.43 0.34
CA GLU A 47 -21.43 -1.94 0.17
C GLU A 47 -22.25 -1.80 1.47
N ALA A 48 -21.64 -2.10 2.62
CA ALA A 48 -22.27 -1.93 3.93
C ALA A 48 -22.54 -0.46 4.28
N VAL A 49 -21.64 0.46 3.89
CA VAL A 49 -21.81 1.92 4.06
C VAL A 49 -22.97 2.41 3.21
N ARG A 50 -23.02 2.01 1.92
CA ARG A 50 -24.14 2.34 1.01
C ARG A 50 -25.48 1.80 1.51
N LYS A 51 -25.47 0.62 2.14
CA LYS A 51 -26.65 0.01 2.79
C LYS A 51 -26.96 0.58 4.19
N GLY A 52 -26.12 1.45 4.73
CA GLY A 52 -26.30 2.06 6.05
C GLY A 52 -26.13 1.10 7.25
N LYS A 53 -25.52 -0.08 7.05
CA LYS A 53 -25.32 -1.12 8.09
C LYS A 53 -23.86 -1.32 8.48
N CYS A 54 -22.98 -0.45 8.00
CA CYS A 54 -21.56 -0.51 8.29
C CYS A 54 -21.28 -0.22 9.77
N ASN A 55 -20.54 -1.11 10.43
CA ASN A 55 -20.11 -0.95 11.80
C ASN A 55 -18.63 -1.38 11.91
N PHE A 56 -17.84 -0.59 12.62
CA PHE A 56 -16.44 -0.86 12.87
C PHE A 56 -16.19 -0.88 14.37
N ALA A 57 -15.36 -1.82 14.82
CA ALA A 57 -14.92 -1.87 16.21
C ALA A 57 -13.94 -0.71 16.47
N VAL A 58 -14.45 0.41 17.00
CA VAL A 58 -13.67 1.60 17.34
C VAL A 58 -13.83 1.95 18.82
N ARG A 59 -12.77 2.46 19.43
CA ARG A 59 -12.83 3.03 20.79
C ARG A 59 -13.03 4.53 20.70
N TYR A 60 -14.18 5.00 21.16
CA TYR A 60 -14.46 6.42 21.24
C TYR A 60 -13.62 7.06 22.36
N LEU A 61 -12.78 8.03 22.00
CA LEU A 61 -11.89 8.73 22.95
C LEU A 61 -12.52 9.99 23.54
N GLY A 62 -13.63 10.50 23.00
CA GLY A 62 -14.31 11.70 23.47
C GLY A 62 -14.37 12.82 22.41
N LEU A 63 -14.71 14.01 22.88
CA LEU A 63 -14.74 15.27 22.12
C LEU A 63 -13.73 16.25 22.73
N VAL A 64 -13.07 17.06 21.89
CA VAL A 64 -12.14 18.10 22.34
C VAL A 64 -12.40 19.38 21.56
N GLU A 65 -12.33 20.52 22.24
CA GLU A 65 -12.44 21.83 21.62
C GLU A 65 -11.14 22.15 20.87
N VAL A 66 -11.29 22.56 19.61
CA VAL A 66 -10.20 22.95 18.72
C VAL A 66 -10.45 24.35 18.19
N GLU A 67 -9.38 25.12 18.01
CA GLU A 67 -9.45 26.51 17.55
C GLU A 67 -9.81 26.58 16.06
N GLU A 68 -9.26 25.67 15.25
CA GLU A 68 -9.61 25.50 13.85
C GLU A 68 -10.38 24.19 13.66
N SER A 69 -11.48 24.21 12.90
CA SER A 69 -12.34 23.03 12.69
C SER A 69 -11.86 22.09 11.59
N ARG A 70 -10.82 22.45 10.83
CA ARG A 70 -10.35 21.70 9.64
C ARG A 70 -8.84 21.70 9.54
N GLY A 71 -8.26 20.55 9.21
CA GLY A 71 -6.82 20.42 8.97
C GLY A 71 -6.29 19.09 9.50
N MET A 72 -5.37 18.47 8.78
CA MET A 72 -4.75 17.22 9.22
C MET A 72 -4.06 17.40 10.58
N HIS A 73 -3.33 18.51 10.75
CA HIS A 73 -2.61 18.84 11.98
C HIS A 73 -3.56 19.04 13.17
N VAL A 74 -4.74 19.64 12.94
CA VAL A 74 -5.77 19.82 13.98
C VAL A 74 -6.25 18.47 14.50
N CYS A 75 -6.58 17.54 13.60
CA CYS A 75 -7.01 16.19 13.97
C CYS A 75 -5.92 15.46 14.77
N GLU A 76 -4.66 15.60 14.37
CA GLU A 76 -3.53 14.98 15.07
C GLU A 76 -3.36 15.53 16.49
N GLU A 77 -3.39 16.85 16.66
CA GLU A 77 -3.29 17.49 17.97
C GLU A 77 -4.49 17.16 18.87
N ALA A 78 -5.70 17.12 18.31
CA ALA A 78 -6.92 16.75 19.02
C ALA A 78 -6.81 15.33 19.60
N VAL A 79 -6.37 14.36 18.79
CA VAL A 79 -6.16 12.98 19.24
C VAL A 79 -5.07 12.90 20.31
N LYS A 80 -3.99 13.69 20.17
CA LYS A 80 -2.91 13.74 21.17
C LYS A 80 -3.43 14.23 22.53
N LYS A 81 -4.22 15.29 22.56
CA LYS A 81 -4.87 15.82 23.78
C LYS A 81 -5.84 14.79 24.38
N LEU A 82 -6.70 14.19 23.55
CA LEU A 82 -7.66 13.16 23.98
C LEU A 82 -6.97 11.93 24.55
N LYS A 83 -5.86 11.49 23.95
CA LYS A 83 -5.11 10.31 24.41
C LYS A 83 -4.41 10.55 25.75
N VAL A 84 -3.94 11.76 26.02
CA VAL A 84 -3.40 12.15 27.35
C VAL A 84 -4.53 12.21 28.37
N ALA A 85 -5.64 12.87 28.06
CA ALA A 85 -6.80 12.97 28.94
C ALA A 85 -7.43 11.61 29.28
N HIS A 86 -7.49 10.69 28.31
CA HIS A 86 -8.09 9.37 28.48
C HIS A 86 -7.10 8.29 28.95
N GLY A 87 -5.79 8.53 28.78
CA GLY A 87 -4.70 7.64 29.18
C GLY A 87 -4.29 7.74 30.66
N SER A 88 -4.76 8.76 31.38
CA SER A 88 -4.49 8.95 32.82
C SER A 88 -5.52 8.31 33.76
N ARG A 89 -6.57 7.65 33.25
CA ARG A 89 -7.45 6.83 34.10
C ARG A 89 -6.82 5.44 34.28
N LYS A 90 -5.83 5.36 35.18
CA LYS A 90 -5.45 4.11 35.85
C LYS A 90 -5.89 4.20 37.30
#